data_AF-A0A959DFF6-F1
#
_entry.id   AF-A0A959DFF6-F1
#
_cell.length_a   1.000
_cell.length_b   1.000
_cell.length_c   1.000
_cell.angle_alpha   90.00
_cell.angle_beta   90.00
_cell.angle_gamma   90.00
#
_symmetry.space_group_name_H-M   'P 1'
#
loop_
_entity.id
_entity.type
_entity.pdbx_description
1 polymer ?
#
loop_
_entity_poly.entity_id
_entity_poly.type
_entity_poly.pdbx_seq_one_letter_code
_entity_poly.pdbx_strand_id
1 'polypeptide(L)'
;MSETRHLHEEAMAIAVEAFVAQQAGDNERYLSLTKEALDKEKAAAWRLFQKLEAEPTRSVLFRSAAQLAFNCGEIREAEQLLSAALGARKE
;
A
#
# COMPACT_ATOMS: atom_id res chain seq x y z
N MET A 1 -5.62 10.84 13.16
CA MET A 1 -4.57 11.02 12.13
C MET A 1 -3.20 10.44 12.54
N SER A 2 -2.99 9.98 13.79
CA SER A 2 -1.70 9.40 14.21
C SER A 2 -1.45 8.00 13.65
N GLU A 3 -2.42 7.11 13.74
CA GLU A 3 -2.20 5.68 13.42
C GLU A 3 -2.11 5.39 11.92
N THR A 4 -2.97 6.00 11.09
CA THR A 4 -2.88 5.89 9.63
C THR A 4 -1.51 6.35 9.11
N ARG A 5 -1.01 7.46 9.66
CA ARG A 5 0.29 8.01 9.29
C ARG A 5 1.43 7.08 9.73
N HIS A 6 1.35 6.57 10.97
CA HIS A 6 2.34 5.64 11.49
C HIS A 6 2.42 4.36 10.65
N LEU A 7 1.28 3.78 10.29
CA LEU A 7 1.23 2.60 9.42
C LEU A 7 1.83 2.86 8.04
N HIS A 8 1.54 4.02 7.45
CA HIS A 8 2.13 4.41 6.17
C HIS A 8 3.65 4.61 6.28
N GLU A 9 4.14 5.30 7.32
CA GLU A 9 5.57 5.51 7.53
C GLU A 9 6.32 4.18 7.74
N GLU A 10 5.75 3.24 8.51
CA GLU A 10 6.29 1.89 8.66
C GLU A 10 6.29 1.12 7.33
N ALA A 11 5.20 1.17 6.57
CA ALA A 11 5.11 0.53 5.26
C ALA A 11 6.19 1.05 4.29
N MET A 12 6.42 2.37 4.28
CA MET A 12 7.43 2.99 3.43
C MET A 12 8.85 2.60 3.85
N ALA A 13 9.14 2.52 5.16
CA ALA A 13 10.43 2.04 5.65
C ALA A 13 10.72 0.61 5.18
N ILE A 14 9.74 -0.29 5.31
CA ILE A 14 9.85 -1.69 4.86
C ILE A 14 9.97 -1.77 3.34
N ALA A 15 9.24 -0.94 2.59
CA ALA A 15 9.34 -0.90 1.13
C ALA A 15 10.74 -0.46 0.65
N VAL A 16 11.40 0.46 1.38
CA VAL A 16 12.80 0.82 1.12
C VAL A 16 13.72 -0.38 1.36
N GLU A 17 13.52 -1.13 2.44
CA GLU A 17 14.28 -2.37 2.68
C GLU A 17 14.04 -3.43 1.60
N ALA A 18 12.78 -3.58 1.16
CA ALA A 18 12.42 -4.49 0.06
C ALA A 18 13.17 -4.12 -1.22
N PHE A 19 13.23 -2.83 -1.55
CA PHE A 19 13.97 -2.34 -2.71
C PHE A 19 15.47 -2.62 -2.62
N VAL A 20 16.07 -2.49 -1.43
CA VAL A 20 17.48 -2.89 -1.21
C VAL A 20 17.66 -4.39 -1.43
N ALA A 21 16.78 -5.24 -0.90
CA ALA A 21 16.82 -6.68 -1.11
C ALA A 21 16.69 -7.06 -2.59
N GLN A 22 15.80 -6.39 -3.31
CA GLN A 22 15.63 -6.56 -4.76
C GLN A 22 16.93 -6.25 -5.53
N GLN A 23 17.59 -5.14 -5.19
CA GLN A 23 18.88 -4.78 -5.82
C GLN A 23 19.99 -5.78 -5.51
N ALA A 24 19.95 -6.40 -4.34
CA ALA A 24 20.88 -7.47 -3.96
C ALA A 24 20.57 -8.83 -4.63
N GLY A 25 19.46 -8.94 -5.37
CA GLY A 25 18.98 -10.19 -5.97
C GLY A 25 18.33 -11.16 -4.96
N ASP A 26 18.08 -10.71 -3.74
CA ASP A 26 17.42 -11.50 -2.69
C ASP A 26 15.90 -11.45 -2.86
N ASN A 27 15.41 -12.26 -3.79
CA ASN A 27 14.00 -12.30 -4.17
C ASN A 27 13.08 -12.79 -3.04
N GLU A 28 13.56 -13.70 -2.18
CA GLU A 28 12.77 -14.20 -1.06
C GLU A 28 12.53 -13.09 -0.04
N ARG A 29 13.59 -12.36 0.34
CA ARG A 29 13.49 -11.24 1.26
C ARG A 29 12.71 -10.08 0.66
N TYR A 30 12.91 -9.77 -0.62
CA TYR A 30 12.10 -8.79 -1.34
C TYR A 30 10.61 -9.12 -1.25
N LEU A 31 10.23 -10.37 -1.53
CA LEU A 31 8.83 -10.79 -1.50
C LEU A 31 8.25 -10.71 -0.09
N SER A 32 9.00 -11.16 0.93
CA SER A 32 8.57 -11.10 2.33
C SER A 32 8.34 -9.66 2.79
N LEU A 33 9.31 -8.77 2.55
CA LEU A 33 9.20 -7.36 2.95
C LEU A 33 8.09 -6.64 2.19
N THR A 34 7.94 -6.92 0.89
CA THR A 34 6.87 -6.32 0.09
C THR A 34 5.48 -6.71 0.62
N LYS A 35 5.28 -7.96 1.05
CA LYS A 35 4.03 -8.41 1.68
C LYS A 35 3.78 -7.73 3.03
N GLU A 36 4.81 -7.57 3.85
CA GLU A 36 4.68 -6.85 5.12
C GLU A 36 4.33 -5.38 4.93
N ALA A 37 4.99 -4.70 3.99
CA ALA A 37 4.67 -3.32 3.62
C ALA A 37 3.23 -3.21 3.09
N LEU A 38 2.80 -4.16 2.26
CA LEU A 38 1.44 -4.22 1.74
C LEU A 38 0.39 -4.27 2.87
N ASP A 39 0.58 -5.14 3.85
CA ASP A 39 -0.38 -5.30 4.94
C ASP A 39 -0.54 -4.01 5.76
N LYS A 40 0.56 -3.31 6.03
CA LYS A 40 0.54 -2.01 6.73
C LYS A 40 -0.13 -0.93 5.89
N GLU A 41 0.20 -0.84 4.60
CA GLU A 41 -0.36 0.16 3.70
C GLU A 41 -1.87 -0.05 3.48
N LYS A 42 -2.31 -1.31 3.35
CA LYS A 42 -3.73 -1.69 3.35
C LYS A 42 -4.42 -1.23 4.63
N ALA A 43 -3.83 -1.53 5.78
CA ALA A 43 -4.40 -1.15 7.07
C ALA A 43 -4.52 0.38 7.21
N ALA A 44 -3.59 1.15 6.64
CA ALA A 44 -3.66 2.60 6.57
C ALA A 44 -4.79 3.07 5.63
N ALA A 45 -4.87 2.50 4.41
CA ALA A 45 -5.84 2.85 3.39
C ALA A 45 -7.29 2.56 3.84
N TRP A 46 -7.54 1.38 4.39
CA TRP A 46 -8.87 0.97 4.83
C TRP A 46 -9.42 1.80 6.00
N ARG A 47 -8.55 2.34 6.86
CA ARG A 47 -8.95 3.31 7.90
C ARG A 47 -9.51 4.61 7.34
N LEU A 48 -9.15 4.96 6.09
CA LEU A 48 -9.67 6.14 5.40
C LEU A 48 -10.77 5.80 4.39
N PHE A 49 -11.16 4.54 4.20
CA PHE A 49 -12.05 4.11 3.11
C PHE A 49 -13.35 4.92 3.00
N GLN A 50 -14.02 5.19 4.12
CA GLN A 50 -15.27 5.96 4.15
C GLN A 50 -15.06 7.48 4.28
N LYS A 51 -13.82 7.96 4.37
CA LYS A 51 -13.46 9.36 4.63
C LYS A 51 -13.11 10.07 3.32
N LEU A 52 -14.14 10.48 2.58
CA LEU A 52 -13.97 11.20 1.30
C LEU A 52 -13.29 12.57 1.50
N GLU A 53 -13.50 13.20 2.65
CA GLU A 53 -12.85 14.44 3.06
C GLU A 53 -11.33 14.29 3.27
N ALA A 54 -10.83 13.05 3.40
CA ALA A 54 -9.41 12.77 3.53
C ALA A 54 -8.70 12.68 2.16
N GLU A 55 -9.39 12.97 1.06
CA GLU A 55 -8.75 13.10 -0.25
C GLU A 55 -7.77 14.28 -0.28
N PRO A 56 -6.63 14.16 -0.99
CA PRO A 56 -6.23 13.03 -1.83
C PRO A 56 -5.55 11.87 -1.08
N THR A 57 -5.32 12.01 0.24
CA THR A 57 -4.58 11.03 1.05
C THR A 57 -5.17 9.63 0.93
N ARG A 58 -6.52 9.51 0.97
CA ARG A 58 -7.20 8.22 0.82
C ARG A 58 -6.80 7.53 -0.49
N SER A 59 -6.99 8.19 -1.63
CA SER A 59 -6.67 7.60 -2.94
C SER A 59 -5.18 7.32 -3.12
N VAL A 60 -4.29 8.12 -2.52
CA VAL A 60 -2.84 7.87 -2.52
C VAL A 60 -2.48 6.59 -1.76
N LEU A 61 -3.02 6.36 -0.55
CA LEU A 61 -2.74 5.14 0.22
C LEU A 61 -3.24 3.89 -0.50
N PHE A 62 -4.44 3.92 -1.09
CA PHE A 62 -4.95 2.79 -1.86
C PHE A 62 -4.09 2.48 -3.11
N ARG A 63 -3.60 3.51 -3.81
CA ARG A 63 -2.68 3.33 -4.95
C ARG A 63 -1.33 2.76 -4.52
N SER A 64 -0.78 3.25 -3.42
CA SER A 64 0.45 2.73 -2.82
C SER A 64 0.32 1.24 -2.47
N ALA A 65 -0.76 0.87 -1.78
CA ALA A 65 -1.06 -0.52 -1.45
C ALA A 65 -1.23 -1.38 -2.71
N ALA A 66 -1.90 -0.88 -3.75
CA ALA A 66 -2.04 -1.60 -5.00
C ALA A 66 -0.70 -1.88 -5.70
N GLN A 67 0.23 -0.92 -5.67
CA GLN A 67 1.56 -1.11 -6.22
C GLN A 67 2.33 -2.20 -5.47
N LEU A 68 2.24 -2.23 -4.13
CA LEU A 68 2.86 -3.27 -3.32
C LEU A 68 2.25 -4.66 -3.60
N ALA A 69 0.92 -4.75 -3.74
CA ALA A 69 0.24 -5.98 -4.12
C ALA A 69 0.67 -6.49 -5.51
N PHE A 70 0.82 -5.58 -6.48
CA PHE A 70 1.35 -5.92 -7.79
C PHE A 70 2.79 -6.46 -7.70
N ASN A 71 3.64 -5.81 -6.90
CA ASN A 71 5.04 -6.15 -6.72
C ASN A 71 5.26 -7.54 -6.10
N CYS A 72 4.33 -8.03 -5.27
CA CYS A 72 4.38 -9.38 -4.71
C CYS A 72 3.53 -10.43 -5.47
N GLY A 73 2.99 -10.06 -6.65
CA GLY A 73 2.24 -10.95 -7.52
C GLY A 73 0.76 -11.15 -7.14
N GLU A 74 0.24 -10.40 -6.18
CA GLU A 74 -1.15 -10.45 -5.71
C GLU A 74 -2.07 -9.63 -6.64
N ILE A 75 -2.13 -10.00 -7.93
CA ILE A 75 -2.76 -9.20 -9.00
C ILE A 75 -4.23 -8.87 -8.72
N ARG A 76 -5.00 -9.83 -8.20
CA ARG A 76 -6.42 -9.62 -7.86
C ARG A 76 -6.59 -8.60 -6.74
N GLU A 77 -5.69 -8.60 -5.76
CA GLU A 77 -5.72 -7.63 -4.67
C GLU A 77 -5.32 -6.24 -5.15
N ALA A 78 -4.32 -6.14 -6.02
CA ALA A 78 -3.94 -4.87 -6.66
C ALA A 78 -5.12 -4.22 -7.41
N GLU A 79 -5.87 -5.00 -8.18
CA GLU A 79 -7.07 -4.53 -8.89
C GLU A 79 -8.16 -4.02 -7.94
N GLN A 80 -8.43 -4.74 -6.86
CA GLN A 80 -9.41 -4.35 -5.84
C GLN A 80 -9.01 -3.03 -5.16
N LEU A 81 -7.72 -2.88 -4.82
CA LEU A 81 -7.18 -1.68 -4.19
C LEU A 81 -7.24 -0.47 -5.13
N LEU A 82 -6.91 -0.64 -6.41
CA LEU A 82 -7.08 0.41 -7.42
C LEU A 82 -8.55 0.81 -7.60
N SER A 83 -9.46 -0.16 -7.60
CA SER A 83 -10.90 0.09 -7.69
C SER A 83 -11.38 0.93 -6.50
N ALA A 84 -10.92 0.62 -5.28
CA ALA A 84 -11.19 1.42 -4.08
C ALA A 84 -10.58 2.82 -4.14
N ALA A 85 -9.41 2.99 -4.77
CA ALA A 85 -8.81 4.30 -5.00
C ALA A 85 -9.66 5.18 -5.92
N LEU A 86 -10.28 4.59 -6.96
CA LEU A 86 -11.07 5.29 -7.98
C LEU A 86 -12.53 5.53 -7.57
N GLY A 87 -13.12 4.62 -6.79
CA GLY A 87 -14.55 4.61 -6.44
C GLY A 87 -15.08 5.80 -5.64
N ALA A 88 -14.22 6.74 -5.26
CA ALA A 88 -14.60 7.95 -4.53
C ALA A 88 -14.88 9.18 -5.38
N ARG A 89 -14.61 9.16 -6.69
CA ARG A 89 -15.14 10.19 -7.58
C ARG A 89 -16.57 9.83 -7.94
N LYS A 90 -17.51 10.30 -7.13
CA LYS A 90 -18.83 10.67 -7.62
C LYS A 90 -18.86 12.19 -7.66
N GLU A 91 -18.73 12.72 -8.88
CA GLU A 91 -19.09 14.10 -9.20
C GLU A 91 -20.59 14.33 -9.01
#